data_AF-A0A935PZV4-F1
#
_entry.id   AF-A0A935PZV4-F1
#
_cell.length_a   1.000
_cell.length_b   1.000
_cell.length_c   1.000
_cell.angle_alpha   90.00
_cell.angle_beta   90.00
_cell.angle_gamma   90.00
#
_symmetry.space_group_name_H-M   'P 1'
#
loop_
_entity.id
_entity.type
_entity.pdbx_description
1 polymer ?
#
loop_
_entity_poly.entity_id
_entity_poly.type
_entity_poly.pdbx_seq_one_letter_code
_entity_poly.pdbx_strand_id
1 'polypeptide(L)'
;MEPMNNRRRRTSLALLATPVISAFSLLPTPAARAESTGVARVDLPRFSAEPVGHRLPAGWTHQTLPSVERANRFDLLADDGRTVLRVLSDRSASSLALAKRIDPAVTPLLRWRWRVSNALAGSDLQRKVGDDYAARVYVLFDLPPERLGVGDRMKMAAARLLHGAELPAAALCYVWGTAQAAGESGWNAYTDRLRMIVVDSGKAHAGQWRDVVRDVAADFRAAFGDPLPLISGIALGADTDNTGERVEARFGDLWFEARRQTGGAA
;
A
#
# COMPACT_ATOMS: atom_id res chain seq x y z
N MET A 1 78.06 45.20 -11.26
CA MET A 1 78.62 46.32 -12.03
C MET A 1 77.65 47.48 -11.84
N GLU A 2 77.98 48.36 -10.89
CA GLU A 2 77.34 49.67 -10.65
C GLU A 2 77.51 50.57 -11.91
N PRO A 3 76.91 51.79 -12.04
CA PRO A 3 76.50 52.76 -10.99
C PRO A 3 75.14 53.45 -11.34
N MET A 4 74.62 54.56 -10.80
CA MET A 4 75.19 55.75 -10.18
C MET A 4 74.06 56.69 -9.68
N ASN A 5 74.40 57.54 -8.72
CA ASN A 5 74.03 58.98 -8.65
C ASN A 5 72.80 59.48 -7.85
N ASN A 6 73.08 59.81 -6.58
CA ASN A 6 72.97 61.10 -5.88
C ASN A 6 71.98 62.24 -6.26
N ARG A 7 71.52 62.93 -5.19
CA ARG A 7 71.00 64.31 -5.01
C ARG A 7 69.48 64.62 -4.97
N ARG A 8 69.02 64.83 -3.73
CA ARG A 8 68.37 66.04 -3.13
C ARG A 8 67.28 66.84 -3.88
N ARG A 9 66.17 66.99 -3.14
CA ARG A 9 65.38 68.21 -2.76
C ARG A 9 64.11 68.60 -3.54
N ARG A 10 63.13 69.07 -2.72
CA ARG A 10 62.02 70.05 -2.92
C ARG A 10 60.69 69.48 -3.46
N THR A 11 59.66 69.33 -2.62
CA THR A 11 58.62 70.29 -2.11
C THR A 11 57.39 70.45 -3.01
N SER A 12 56.22 70.47 -2.35
CA SER A 12 54.90 71.00 -2.77
C SER A 12 54.02 70.04 -3.57
N LEU A 13 52.69 70.07 -3.51
CA LEU A 13 51.65 70.43 -2.54
C LEU A 13 50.34 69.95 -3.21
N ALA A 14 49.45 69.31 -2.45
CA ALA A 14 48.00 69.19 -2.65
C ALA A 14 47.42 68.78 -4.04
N LEU A 15 46.65 67.68 -4.06
CA LEU A 15 45.21 67.77 -4.37
C LEU A 15 44.48 66.56 -3.76
N LEU A 16 43.50 66.83 -2.91
CA LEU A 16 42.55 65.86 -2.36
C LEU A 16 41.56 65.44 -3.46
N ALA A 17 41.50 64.15 -3.74
CA ALA A 17 40.37 63.51 -4.42
C ALA A 17 39.85 62.39 -3.53
N THR A 18 38.68 62.61 -2.94
CA THR A 18 37.94 61.63 -2.15
C THR A 18 37.40 60.50 -3.04
N PRO A 19 37.69 59.22 -2.77
CA PRO A 19 37.02 58.13 -3.45
C PRO A 19 35.61 57.92 -2.87
N VAL A 20 34.63 57.87 -3.75
CA VAL A 20 33.25 57.47 -3.46
C VAL A 20 33.26 56.00 -3.03
N ILE A 21 32.98 55.73 -1.77
CA ILE A 21 32.76 54.38 -1.25
C ILE A 21 31.33 53.97 -1.63
N SER A 22 31.18 53.23 -2.72
CA SER A 22 29.93 52.55 -3.04
C SER A 22 29.72 51.39 -2.06
N ALA A 23 28.82 51.59 -1.09
CA ALA A 23 28.38 50.54 -0.18
C ALA A 23 27.62 49.47 -0.96
N PHE A 24 28.24 48.32 -1.20
CA PHE A 24 27.60 47.14 -1.77
C PHE A 24 26.70 46.53 -0.68
N SER A 25 25.42 46.84 -0.72
CA SER A 25 24.43 46.23 0.17
C SER A 25 24.25 44.76 -0.23
N LEU A 26 24.86 43.83 0.52
CA LEU A 26 24.51 42.42 0.43
C LEU A 26 23.08 42.25 0.97
N LEU A 27 22.12 42.18 0.06
CA LEU A 27 20.79 41.68 0.41
C LEU A 27 20.93 40.20 0.79
N PRO A 28 20.38 39.76 1.94
CA PRO A 28 20.36 38.36 2.30
C PRO A 28 19.56 37.61 1.24
N THR A 29 20.19 36.61 0.62
CA THR A 29 19.53 35.71 -0.31
C THR A 29 18.42 35.00 0.46
N PRO A 30 17.14 35.09 0.05
CA PRO A 30 16.10 34.30 0.70
C PRO A 30 16.47 32.84 0.51
N ALA A 31 16.73 32.12 1.61
CA ALA A 31 16.88 30.69 1.59
C ALA A 31 15.59 30.12 0.99
N ALA A 32 15.68 29.58 -0.22
CA ALA A 32 14.59 28.88 -0.87
C ALA A 32 14.15 27.77 0.09
N ARG A 33 12.99 27.97 0.70
CA ARG A 33 12.31 26.94 1.48
C ARG A 33 11.96 25.87 0.46
N ALA A 34 12.67 24.74 0.47
CA ALA A 34 12.31 23.60 -0.33
C ALA A 34 10.90 23.19 0.10
N GLU A 35 9.89 23.59 -0.68
CA GLU A 35 8.54 23.06 -0.53
C GLU A 35 8.66 21.57 -0.76
N SER A 36 8.37 20.78 0.28
CA SER A 36 8.30 19.34 0.15
C SER A 36 7.12 19.01 -0.75
N THR A 37 7.35 18.90 -2.05
CA THR A 37 6.43 18.38 -3.07
C THR A 37 6.18 16.87 -2.91
N GLY A 38 6.37 16.34 -1.71
CA GLY A 38 6.09 14.95 -1.38
C GLY A 38 4.59 14.78 -1.17
N VAL A 39 3.95 14.02 -2.06
CA VAL A 39 2.62 13.45 -1.80
C VAL A 39 2.71 12.69 -0.47
N ALA A 40 1.83 12.99 0.49
CA ALA A 40 1.81 12.30 1.77
C ALA A 40 1.70 10.78 1.52
N ARG A 41 2.63 10.00 2.09
CA ARG A 41 2.79 8.56 1.82
C ARG A 41 3.00 7.80 3.12
N VAL A 42 2.35 6.64 3.22
CA VAL A 42 2.53 5.67 4.30
C VAL A 42 2.99 4.35 3.69
N ASP A 43 4.28 4.05 3.86
CA ASP A 43 4.83 2.74 3.49
C ASP A 43 4.43 1.65 4.47
N LEU A 44 4.07 0.48 3.95
CA LEU A 44 4.01 -0.76 4.74
C LEU A 44 5.42 -1.39 4.81
N PRO A 45 5.69 -2.33 5.75
CA PRO A 45 6.95 -3.07 5.76
C PRO A 45 7.25 -3.66 4.38
N ARG A 46 8.38 -3.27 3.82
CA ARG A 46 8.74 -3.55 2.42
C ARG A 46 9.38 -4.94 2.32
N PHE A 47 8.85 -5.76 1.43
CA PHE A 47 9.46 -7.06 1.11
C PHE A 47 10.81 -6.84 0.41
N SER A 48 10.92 -5.80 -0.41
CA SER A 48 12.14 -5.50 -1.18
C SER A 48 13.35 -5.12 -0.31
N ALA A 49 13.12 -4.73 0.95
CA ALA A 49 14.17 -4.40 1.90
C ALA A 49 14.68 -5.61 2.68
N GLU A 50 14.09 -6.79 2.46
CA GLU A 50 14.41 -8.01 3.17
C GLU A 50 15.20 -9.01 2.30
N PRO A 51 16.09 -9.83 2.88
CA PRO A 51 16.73 -10.90 2.14
C PRO A 51 15.73 -11.99 1.68
N VAL A 52 16.02 -12.67 0.59
CA VAL A 52 15.27 -13.87 0.15
C VAL A 52 15.37 -14.98 1.21
N GLY A 53 14.36 -15.83 1.31
CA GLY A 53 14.40 -17.03 2.14
C GLY A 53 13.03 -17.55 2.59
N HIS A 54 13.02 -18.79 3.10
CA HIS A 54 11.84 -19.45 3.66
C HIS A 54 11.49 -18.90 5.05
N ARG A 55 11.00 -17.67 5.08
CA ARG A 55 10.57 -16.98 6.30
C ARG A 55 9.44 -16.01 6.02
N LEU A 56 8.74 -15.63 7.08
CA LEU A 56 7.76 -14.56 7.02
C LEU A 56 8.47 -13.19 7.02
N PRO A 57 7.95 -12.20 6.28
CA PRO A 57 8.44 -10.84 6.35
C PRO A 57 8.19 -10.22 7.74
N ALA A 58 9.07 -9.30 8.14
CA ALA A 58 9.01 -8.66 9.43
C ALA A 58 7.71 -7.84 9.59
N GLY A 59 7.05 -7.98 10.75
CA GLY A 59 5.81 -7.27 11.07
C GLY A 59 4.53 -7.91 10.48
N TRP A 60 4.65 -8.97 9.67
CA TRP A 60 3.51 -9.72 9.15
C TRP A 60 3.26 -10.97 10.00
N THR A 61 1.99 -11.27 10.25
CA THR A 61 1.55 -12.42 11.04
C THR A 61 0.72 -13.35 10.18
N HIS A 62 1.01 -14.65 10.22
CA HIS A 62 0.23 -15.67 9.53
C HIS A 62 -1.10 -15.90 10.24
N GLN A 63 -2.20 -15.68 9.52
CA GLN A 63 -3.57 -15.90 9.96
C GLN A 63 -4.14 -17.12 9.24
N THR A 64 -4.40 -18.18 10.00
CA THR A 64 -5.05 -19.40 9.51
C THR A 64 -6.56 -19.30 9.67
N LEU A 65 -7.28 -20.09 8.88
CA LEU A 65 -8.74 -20.18 8.94
C LEU A 65 -9.13 -21.48 9.67
N PRO A 66 -9.90 -21.44 10.76
CA PRO A 66 -10.24 -22.65 11.52
C PRO A 66 -10.97 -23.72 10.70
N SER A 67 -11.70 -23.31 9.66
CA SER A 67 -12.47 -24.20 8.79
C SER A 67 -11.67 -24.77 7.61
N VAL A 68 -10.39 -24.39 7.45
CA VAL A 68 -9.56 -24.82 6.32
C VAL A 68 -8.43 -25.69 6.82
N GLU A 69 -8.38 -26.93 6.33
CA GLU A 69 -7.44 -27.96 6.79
C GLU A 69 -5.97 -27.57 6.56
N ARG A 70 -5.69 -26.89 5.44
CA ARG A 70 -4.33 -26.55 5.02
C ARG A 70 -4.15 -25.06 4.93
N ALA A 71 -3.05 -24.58 5.52
CA ALA A 71 -2.60 -23.21 5.35
C ALA A 71 -1.70 -23.06 4.12
N ASN A 72 -1.71 -21.86 3.53
CA ASN A 72 -0.76 -21.47 2.49
C ASN A 72 0.66 -21.46 3.04
N ARG A 73 1.64 -21.65 2.15
CA ARG A 73 3.06 -21.42 2.46
C ARG A 73 3.46 -20.04 1.98
N PHE A 74 4.23 -19.35 2.82
CA PHE A 74 4.74 -18.01 2.55
C PHE A 74 6.26 -18.00 2.62
N ASP A 75 6.90 -17.34 1.66
CA ASP A 75 8.33 -17.08 1.69
C ASP A 75 8.69 -15.81 0.90
N LEU A 76 9.92 -15.37 1.07
CA LEU A 76 10.50 -14.26 0.33
C LEU A 76 11.33 -14.80 -0.82
N LEU A 77 11.05 -14.34 -2.03
CA LEU A 77 11.59 -14.81 -3.31
C LEU A 77 12.28 -13.64 -4.03
N ALA A 78 13.37 -13.89 -4.77
CA ALA A 78 13.86 -12.93 -5.76
C ALA A 78 13.04 -13.03 -7.05
N ASP A 79 12.47 -11.91 -7.49
CA ASP A 79 11.79 -11.76 -8.79
C ASP A 79 12.16 -10.40 -9.39
N ASP A 80 12.65 -10.40 -10.64
CA ASP A 80 13.16 -9.21 -11.34
C ASP A 80 14.14 -8.36 -10.51
N GLY A 81 15.08 -9.02 -9.81
CA GLY A 81 16.10 -8.36 -9.00
C GLY A 81 15.57 -7.69 -7.72
N ARG A 82 14.32 -7.96 -7.33
CA ARG A 82 13.71 -7.47 -6.08
C ARG A 82 13.22 -8.63 -5.24
N THR A 83 13.32 -8.51 -3.93
CA THR A 83 12.64 -9.44 -3.02
C THR A 83 11.13 -9.16 -3.05
N VAL A 84 10.33 -10.21 -3.20
CA VAL A 84 8.86 -10.17 -3.20
C VAL A 84 8.31 -11.22 -2.24
N LEU A 85 7.10 -10.99 -1.74
CA LEU A 85 6.37 -12.02 -1.01
C LEU A 85 5.81 -13.02 -2.00
N ARG A 86 6.06 -14.32 -1.79
CA ARG A 86 5.39 -15.40 -2.50
C ARG A 86 4.42 -16.12 -1.57
N VAL A 87 3.24 -16.42 -2.11
CA VAL A 87 2.18 -17.21 -1.50
C VAL A 87 1.95 -18.43 -2.37
N LEU A 88 2.14 -19.62 -1.80
CA LEU A 88 1.83 -20.89 -2.44
C LEU A 88 0.56 -21.46 -1.82
N SER A 89 -0.48 -21.58 -2.63
CA SER A 89 -1.78 -22.13 -2.25
C SER A 89 -2.04 -23.41 -3.06
N ASP A 90 -2.29 -24.53 -2.39
CA ASP A 90 -2.54 -25.86 -2.95
C ASP A 90 -3.54 -26.59 -2.05
N ARG A 91 -4.81 -26.55 -2.44
CA ARG A 91 -5.94 -27.01 -1.60
C ARG A 91 -5.89 -26.38 -0.22
N SER A 92 -5.58 -25.08 -0.17
CA SER A 92 -5.24 -24.39 1.07
C SER A 92 -5.70 -22.94 1.05
N ALA A 93 -5.93 -22.38 2.23
CA ALA A 93 -6.28 -20.99 2.40
C ALA A 93 -5.74 -20.45 3.73
N SER A 94 -5.06 -19.32 3.66
CA SER A 94 -4.64 -18.52 4.83
C SER A 94 -4.07 -17.20 4.32
N SER A 95 -3.88 -16.23 5.21
CA SER A 95 -3.35 -14.92 4.83
C SER A 95 -2.17 -14.50 5.70
N LEU A 96 -1.31 -13.62 5.19
CA LEU A 96 -0.42 -12.82 6.01
C LEU A 96 -1.06 -11.47 6.30
N ALA A 97 -1.19 -11.12 7.56
CA ALA A 97 -1.81 -9.88 8.02
C ALA A 97 -0.78 -8.94 8.65
N LEU A 98 -1.00 -7.65 8.45
CA LEU A 98 -0.25 -6.54 9.03
C LEU A 98 -1.23 -5.61 9.74
N ALA A 99 -1.06 -5.43 11.04
CA ALA A 99 -1.77 -4.40 11.79
C ALA A 99 -1.12 -3.04 11.53
N LYS A 100 -1.90 -2.09 11.00
CA LYS A 100 -1.43 -0.73 10.72
C LYS A 100 -2.62 0.22 10.69
N ARG A 101 -2.60 1.21 11.60
CA ARG A 101 -3.58 2.31 11.59
C ARG A 101 -3.23 3.30 10.47
N ILE A 102 -4.18 3.54 9.56
CA ILE A 102 -4.02 4.48 8.44
C ILE A 102 -5.31 5.30 8.32
N ASP A 103 -5.16 6.60 8.10
CA ASP A 103 -6.28 7.49 7.82
C ASP A 103 -6.55 7.56 6.31
N PRO A 104 -7.59 6.87 5.81
CA PRO A 104 -7.94 6.90 4.39
C PRO A 104 -8.51 8.25 3.94
N ALA A 105 -8.80 9.21 4.83
CA ALA A 105 -9.11 10.58 4.45
C ALA A 105 -7.84 11.34 3.99
N VAL A 106 -6.67 11.00 4.53
CA VAL A 106 -5.38 11.63 4.20
C VAL A 106 -4.67 10.89 3.06
N THR A 107 -4.55 9.56 3.16
CA THR A 107 -3.88 8.71 2.17
C THR A 107 -4.84 7.63 1.61
N PRO A 108 -5.82 7.99 0.77
CA PRO A 108 -6.85 7.07 0.26
C PRO A 108 -6.37 6.08 -0.79
N LEU A 109 -5.23 6.33 -1.44
CA LEU A 109 -4.80 5.51 -2.57
C LEU A 109 -3.91 4.37 -2.07
N LEU A 110 -4.40 3.14 -2.12
CA LEU A 110 -3.57 1.94 -1.93
C LEU A 110 -2.91 1.56 -3.26
N ARG A 111 -1.59 1.39 -3.23
CA ARG A 111 -0.80 0.90 -4.34
C ARG A 111 -0.10 -0.40 -4.00
N TRP A 112 -0.10 -1.30 -4.95
CA TRP A 112 0.65 -2.55 -4.90
C TRP A 112 0.91 -3.05 -6.30
N ARG A 113 1.70 -4.12 -6.39
CA ARG A 113 1.75 -4.95 -7.59
C ARG A 113 1.61 -6.41 -7.21
N TRP A 114 1.00 -7.18 -8.09
CA TRP A 114 0.88 -8.63 -7.93
C TRP A 114 1.18 -9.37 -9.23
N ARG A 115 1.40 -10.68 -9.11
CA ARG A 115 1.54 -11.61 -10.24
C ARG A 115 0.97 -12.95 -9.79
N VAL A 116 0.17 -13.60 -10.63
CA VAL A 116 -0.33 -14.95 -10.37
C VAL A 116 0.19 -15.91 -11.43
N SER A 117 0.47 -17.16 -11.07
CA SER A 117 0.94 -18.18 -12.02
C SER A 117 -0.12 -18.60 -13.04
N ASN A 118 -1.38 -18.63 -12.60
CA ASN A 118 -2.54 -19.07 -13.38
C ASN A 118 -3.82 -18.44 -12.81
N ALA A 119 -4.86 -18.42 -13.63
CA ALA A 119 -6.23 -18.18 -13.17
C ALA A 119 -6.82 -19.47 -12.60
N LEU A 120 -7.75 -19.34 -11.66
CA LEU A 120 -8.51 -20.46 -11.08
C LEU A 120 -9.83 -20.62 -11.84
N ALA A 121 -10.15 -21.82 -12.29
CA ALA A 121 -11.27 -22.03 -13.21
C ALA A 121 -12.65 -21.76 -12.55
N GLY A 122 -12.76 -21.98 -11.24
CA GLY A 122 -14.03 -21.93 -10.50
C GLY A 122 -14.40 -20.59 -9.85
N SER A 123 -13.55 -19.56 -9.95
CA SER A 123 -13.74 -18.29 -9.22
C SER A 123 -15.00 -17.54 -9.65
N ASP A 124 -15.95 -17.32 -8.72
CA ASP A 124 -17.24 -16.66 -8.94
C ASP A 124 -17.75 -15.98 -7.66
N LEU A 125 -17.85 -14.64 -7.68
CA LEU A 125 -18.36 -13.83 -6.56
C LEU A 125 -19.77 -14.21 -6.10
N GLN A 126 -20.60 -14.78 -6.97
CA GLN A 126 -22.01 -15.05 -6.68
C GLN A 126 -22.24 -16.40 -5.99
N ARG A 127 -21.22 -17.25 -5.90
CA ARG A 127 -21.36 -18.65 -5.44
C ARG A 127 -20.34 -18.95 -4.37
N LYS A 128 -20.80 -19.55 -3.27
CA LYS A 128 -19.91 -20.00 -2.17
C LYS A 128 -18.77 -20.91 -2.64
N VAL A 129 -19.07 -21.86 -3.53
CA VAL A 129 -18.08 -22.78 -4.11
C VAL A 129 -17.07 -22.09 -5.03
N GLY A 130 -17.39 -20.88 -5.48
CA GLY A 130 -16.52 -20.07 -6.33
C GLY A 130 -15.71 -19.03 -5.55
N ASP A 131 -15.67 -19.11 -4.21
CA ASP A 131 -14.91 -18.14 -3.41
C ASP A 131 -13.39 -18.38 -3.46
N ASP A 132 -12.87 -19.12 -4.44
CA ASP A 132 -11.43 -19.26 -4.68
C ASP A 132 -10.91 -18.12 -5.56
N TYR A 133 -9.79 -17.51 -5.17
CA TYR A 133 -9.16 -16.43 -5.94
C TYR A 133 -7.65 -16.59 -5.96
N ALA A 134 -7.08 -16.36 -7.15
CA ALA A 134 -5.66 -16.55 -7.41
C ALA A 134 -4.77 -15.65 -6.53
N ALA A 135 -5.27 -14.46 -6.18
CA ALA A 135 -4.66 -13.55 -5.23
C ALA A 135 -5.74 -12.70 -4.54
N ARG A 136 -5.48 -12.32 -3.28
CA ARG A 136 -6.35 -11.50 -2.45
C ARG A 136 -5.54 -10.42 -1.71
N VAL A 137 -6.04 -9.19 -1.73
CA VAL A 137 -5.55 -8.07 -0.91
C VAL A 137 -6.71 -7.52 -0.10
N TYR A 138 -6.65 -7.69 1.21
CA TYR A 138 -7.66 -7.21 2.15
C TYR A 138 -7.28 -5.85 2.71
N VAL A 139 -8.26 -4.96 2.85
CA VAL A 139 -8.17 -3.73 3.64
C VAL A 139 -9.20 -3.82 4.75
N LEU A 140 -8.71 -3.83 5.99
CA LEU A 140 -9.51 -4.02 7.19
C LEU A 140 -9.82 -2.67 7.83
N PHE A 141 -11.07 -2.46 8.24
CA PHE A 141 -11.53 -1.20 8.80
C PHE A 141 -12.03 -1.35 10.24
N ASP A 142 -11.71 -0.36 11.07
CA ASP A 142 -12.21 -0.24 12.44
C ASP A 142 -13.63 0.33 12.45
N LEU A 143 -14.64 -0.50 12.18
CA LEU A 143 -16.03 -0.09 12.37
C LEU A 143 -16.42 -0.25 13.85
N PRO A 144 -17.01 0.79 14.48
CA PRO A 144 -17.56 0.67 15.83
C PRO A 144 -18.68 -0.39 15.85
N PRO A 145 -18.72 -1.30 16.84
CA PRO A 145 -19.73 -2.36 16.92
C PRO A 145 -21.17 -1.83 16.93
N GLU A 146 -21.41 -0.59 17.36
CA GLU A 146 -22.71 0.04 17.49
C GLU A 146 -23.43 0.23 16.13
N ARG A 147 -22.66 0.27 15.03
CA ARG A 147 -23.20 0.37 13.66
C ARG A 147 -23.63 -0.96 13.06
N LEU A 148 -23.30 -2.07 13.71
CA LEU A 148 -23.73 -3.39 13.29
C LEU A 148 -25.20 -3.62 13.68
N GLY A 149 -25.93 -4.44 12.93
CA GLY A 149 -27.26 -4.88 13.35
C GLY A 149 -27.21 -5.56 14.72
N VAL A 150 -28.30 -5.49 15.50
CA VAL A 150 -28.37 -6.10 16.84
C VAL A 150 -27.95 -7.57 16.81
N GLY A 151 -28.38 -8.32 15.78
CA GLY A 151 -27.98 -9.71 15.58
C GLY A 151 -26.49 -9.90 15.32
N ASP A 152 -25.85 -9.02 14.56
CA ASP A 152 -24.41 -9.09 14.26
C ASP A 152 -23.57 -8.71 15.48
N ARG A 153 -24.03 -7.74 16.28
CA ARG A 153 -23.41 -7.44 17.59
C ARG A 153 -23.42 -8.66 18.51
N MET A 154 -24.56 -9.35 18.61
CA MET A 154 -24.65 -10.56 19.44
C MET A 154 -23.77 -11.70 18.92
N LYS A 155 -23.74 -11.93 17.60
CA LYS A 155 -22.84 -12.92 16.98
C LYS A 155 -21.38 -12.58 17.22
N MET A 156 -20.99 -11.30 17.15
CA MET A 156 -19.62 -10.87 17.37
C MET A 156 -19.19 -10.97 18.83
N ALA A 157 -20.07 -10.61 19.77
CA ALA A 157 -19.80 -10.82 21.19
C ALA A 157 -19.60 -12.32 21.49
N ALA A 158 -20.45 -13.19 20.93
CA ALA A 158 -20.30 -14.64 21.05
C ALA A 158 -19.01 -15.16 20.38
N ALA A 159 -18.68 -14.69 19.16
CA ALA A 159 -17.46 -15.08 18.47
C ALA A 159 -16.19 -14.66 19.23
N ARG A 160 -16.19 -13.46 19.84
CA ARG A 160 -15.09 -13.02 20.71
C ARG A 160 -14.96 -13.89 21.96
N LEU A 161 -16.08 -14.25 22.59
CA LEU A 161 -16.11 -15.11 23.78
C LEU A 161 -15.65 -16.54 23.49
N LEU A 162 -16.01 -17.10 22.34
CA LEU A 162 -15.74 -18.49 21.97
C LEU A 162 -14.41 -18.68 21.22
N HIS A 163 -13.98 -17.68 20.44
CA HIS A 163 -12.86 -17.80 19.51
C HIS A 163 -11.75 -16.76 19.72
N GLY A 164 -11.89 -15.83 20.67
CA GLY A 164 -10.82 -14.91 21.10
C GLY A 164 -10.32 -13.89 20.07
N ALA A 165 -10.83 -13.91 18.83
CA ALA A 165 -10.38 -13.04 17.75
C ALA A 165 -11.33 -11.86 17.53
N GLU A 166 -10.77 -10.66 17.38
CA GLU A 166 -11.50 -9.51 16.85
C GLU A 166 -11.76 -9.72 15.36
N LEU A 167 -12.98 -10.10 15.00
CA LEU A 167 -13.42 -10.11 13.60
C LEU A 167 -13.54 -8.66 13.12
N PRO A 168 -12.90 -8.28 12.00
CA PRO A 168 -13.07 -6.96 11.43
C PRO A 168 -14.55 -6.74 11.08
N ALA A 169 -15.06 -5.57 11.46
CA ALA A 169 -16.47 -5.25 11.29
C ALA A 169 -16.82 -4.87 9.85
N ALA A 170 -15.83 -4.42 9.06
CA ALA A 170 -15.94 -4.21 7.62
C ALA A 170 -14.58 -4.40 6.94
N ALA A 171 -14.59 -4.94 5.73
CA ALA A 171 -13.39 -5.11 4.92
C ALA A 171 -13.68 -5.00 3.41
N LEU A 172 -12.69 -4.51 2.67
CA LEU A 172 -12.61 -4.63 1.22
C LEU A 172 -11.64 -5.76 0.87
N CYS A 173 -11.91 -6.53 -0.17
CA CYS A 173 -10.98 -7.52 -0.73
C CYS A 173 -10.83 -7.31 -2.23
N TYR A 174 -9.63 -6.96 -2.66
CA TYR A 174 -9.28 -6.90 -4.06
C TYR A 174 -8.80 -8.27 -4.53
N VAL A 175 -9.41 -8.78 -5.58
CA VAL A 175 -9.19 -10.15 -6.02
C VAL A 175 -8.80 -10.27 -7.48
N TRP A 176 -8.04 -11.33 -7.76
CA TRP A 176 -7.85 -11.87 -9.10
C TRP A 176 -8.83 -13.02 -9.32
N GLY A 177 -9.92 -12.74 -10.05
CA GLY A 177 -11.02 -13.68 -10.28
C GLY A 177 -11.01 -14.31 -11.67
N THR A 178 -12.11 -14.95 -12.06
CA THR A 178 -12.29 -15.50 -13.43
C THR A 178 -13.70 -15.30 -14.00
N ALA A 179 -14.77 -15.47 -13.22
CA ALA A 179 -16.13 -15.33 -13.75
C ALA A 179 -16.54 -13.88 -14.03
N GLN A 180 -16.18 -12.95 -13.15
CA GLN A 180 -16.51 -11.53 -13.29
C GLN A 180 -15.39 -10.72 -13.96
N ALA A 181 -15.75 -9.66 -14.69
CA ALA A 181 -14.78 -8.77 -15.30
C ALA A 181 -14.09 -7.87 -14.26
N ALA A 182 -12.90 -7.38 -14.59
CA ALA A 182 -12.22 -6.38 -13.78
C ALA A 182 -13.11 -5.11 -13.63
N GLY A 183 -13.23 -4.62 -12.40
CA GLY A 183 -14.10 -3.50 -12.03
C GLY A 183 -15.45 -3.94 -11.42
N GLU A 184 -15.87 -5.18 -11.63
CA GLU A 184 -17.06 -5.71 -10.96
C GLU A 184 -16.82 -5.93 -9.46
N SER A 185 -17.90 -5.88 -8.68
CA SER A 185 -17.83 -6.10 -7.23
C SER A 185 -19.08 -6.80 -6.71
N GLY A 186 -18.94 -7.50 -5.60
CA GLY A 186 -20.01 -8.24 -4.95
C GLY A 186 -19.75 -8.43 -3.46
N TRP A 187 -20.79 -8.79 -2.72
CA TRP A 187 -20.62 -9.23 -1.33
C TRP A 187 -20.05 -10.64 -1.31
N ASN A 188 -19.16 -10.93 -0.36
CA ASN A 188 -18.69 -12.29 -0.16
C ASN A 188 -19.88 -13.21 0.19
N ALA A 189 -19.89 -14.42 -0.38
CA ALA A 189 -21.02 -15.32 -0.25
C ALA A 189 -21.23 -15.86 1.19
N TYR A 190 -20.25 -15.69 2.08
CA TYR A 190 -20.30 -16.12 3.48
C TYR A 190 -20.57 -14.96 4.46
N THR A 191 -20.32 -13.70 4.06
CA THR A 191 -20.47 -12.54 4.95
C THR A 191 -20.75 -11.25 4.17
N ASP A 192 -21.68 -10.44 4.69
CA ASP A 192 -21.98 -9.09 4.21
C ASP A 192 -20.98 -8.03 4.71
N ARG A 193 -20.01 -8.43 5.54
CA ARG A 193 -18.94 -7.56 6.05
C ARG A 193 -17.72 -7.45 5.13
N LEU A 194 -17.71 -8.20 4.02
CA LEU A 194 -16.59 -8.25 3.08
C LEU A 194 -17.09 -7.90 1.68
N ARG A 195 -16.68 -6.73 1.18
CA ARG A 195 -16.92 -6.37 -0.22
C ARG A 195 -15.75 -6.86 -1.06
N MET A 196 -16.06 -7.75 -2.00
CA MET A 196 -15.11 -8.27 -2.97
C MET A 196 -15.11 -7.38 -4.22
N ILE A 197 -13.94 -7.00 -4.72
CA ILE A 197 -13.76 -6.14 -5.90
C ILE A 197 -12.75 -6.81 -6.84
N VAL A 198 -13.18 -7.12 -8.06
CA VAL A 198 -12.31 -7.75 -9.06
C VAL A 198 -11.38 -6.69 -9.65
N VAL A 199 -10.09 -6.89 -9.48
CA VAL A 199 -9.06 -5.98 -10.01
C VAL A 199 -8.45 -6.52 -11.29
N ASP A 200 -8.29 -7.84 -11.38
CA ASP A 200 -7.85 -8.53 -12.60
C ASP A 200 -8.65 -9.83 -12.75
N SER A 201 -8.79 -10.32 -13.97
CA SER A 201 -9.67 -11.45 -14.25
C SER A 201 -9.17 -12.35 -15.38
N GLY A 202 -9.31 -13.65 -15.14
CA GLY A 202 -8.98 -14.69 -16.10
C GLY A 202 -7.49 -14.79 -16.38
N LYS A 203 -7.18 -15.45 -17.51
CA LYS A 203 -5.80 -15.88 -17.86
C LYS A 203 -4.97 -14.85 -18.62
N ALA A 204 -5.58 -13.76 -19.10
CA ALA A 204 -4.92 -12.83 -20.03
C ALA A 204 -3.63 -12.21 -19.47
N HIS A 205 -3.63 -11.91 -18.17
CA HIS A 205 -2.48 -11.33 -17.47
C HIS A 205 -1.75 -12.33 -16.56
N ALA A 206 -2.13 -13.61 -16.58
CA ALA A 206 -1.44 -14.63 -15.79
C ALA A 206 0.04 -14.70 -16.20
N GLY A 207 0.91 -14.85 -15.22
CA GLY A 207 2.35 -14.84 -15.40
C GLY A 207 2.96 -13.45 -15.60
N GLN A 208 2.19 -12.36 -15.53
CA GLN A 208 2.68 -10.98 -15.69
C GLN A 208 2.52 -10.18 -14.39
N TRP A 209 3.45 -9.26 -14.12
CA TRP A 209 3.29 -8.30 -13.05
C TRP A 209 2.23 -7.25 -13.43
N ARG A 210 1.36 -6.92 -12.49
CA ARG A 210 0.32 -5.90 -12.64
C ARG A 210 0.44 -4.89 -11.52
N ASP A 211 0.65 -3.63 -11.88
CA ASP A 211 0.58 -2.51 -10.96
C ASP A 211 -0.88 -2.10 -10.76
N VAL A 212 -1.27 -1.94 -9.50
CA VAL A 212 -2.64 -1.64 -9.11
C VAL A 212 -2.66 -0.40 -8.22
N VAL A 213 -3.67 0.45 -8.45
CA VAL A 213 -4.00 1.61 -7.62
C VAL A 213 -5.49 1.56 -7.35
N ARG A 214 -5.89 1.60 -6.07
CA ARG A 214 -7.30 1.69 -5.66
C ARG A 214 -7.51 2.83 -4.69
N ASP A 215 -8.57 3.59 -4.91
CA ASP A 215 -9.05 4.57 -3.95
C ASP A 215 -9.91 3.85 -2.91
N VAL A 216 -9.27 3.41 -1.83
CA VAL A 216 -9.92 2.56 -0.83
C VAL A 216 -11.01 3.32 -0.08
N ALA A 217 -10.89 4.65 -0.01
CA ALA A 217 -11.89 5.51 0.61
C ALA A 217 -13.16 5.58 -0.24
N ALA A 218 -13.01 5.69 -1.56
CA ALA A 218 -14.14 5.65 -2.49
C ALA A 218 -14.78 4.26 -2.50
N ASP A 219 -13.97 3.21 -2.58
CA ASP A 219 -14.43 1.82 -2.58
C ASP A 219 -15.18 1.46 -1.28
N PHE A 220 -14.69 1.94 -0.12
CA PHE A 220 -15.38 1.76 1.15
C PHE A 220 -16.74 2.45 1.16
N ARG A 221 -16.82 3.72 0.75
CA ARG A 221 -18.10 4.46 0.73
C ARG A 221 -19.10 3.83 -0.23
N ALA A 222 -18.65 3.35 -1.38
CA ALA A 222 -19.52 2.66 -2.34
C ALA A 222 -20.12 1.37 -1.75
N ALA A 223 -19.39 0.68 -0.87
CA ALA A 223 -19.83 -0.57 -0.25
C ALA A 223 -20.63 -0.37 1.04
N PHE A 224 -20.16 0.49 1.94
CA PHE A 224 -20.62 0.60 3.32
C PHE A 224 -21.18 2.00 3.68
N GLY A 225 -21.04 2.98 2.79
CA GLY A 225 -21.41 4.37 3.05
C GLY A 225 -20.47 5.08 4.04
N ASP A 226 -20.98 6.17 4.63
CA ASP A 226 -20.27 6.99 5.62
C ASP A 226 -20.70 6.66 7.07
N PRO A 227 -19.94 7.10 8.10
CA PRO A 227 -18.59 7.69 8.01
C PRO A 227 -17.53 6.68 7.57
N LEU A 228 -16.50 7.19 6.89
CA LEU A 228 -15.28 6.46 6.55
C LEU A 228 -14.43 6.23 7.81
N PRO A 229 -14.27 4.99 8.29
CA PRO A 229 -13.44 4.68 9.45
C PRO A 229 -11.95 4.63 9.09
N LEU A 230 -11.11 4.55 10.12
CA LEU A 230 -9.69 4.27 9.96
C LEU A 230 -9.49 2.84 9.45
N ILE A 231 -8.45 2.65 8.64
CA ILE A 231 -7.93 1.33 8.29
C ILE A 231 -7.15 0.83 9.50
N SER A 232 -7.34 -0.44 9.86
CA SER A 232 -6.63 -1.09 10.97
C SER A 232 -5.61 -2.12 10.54
N GLY A 233 -5.68 -2.58 9.29
CA GLY A 233 -4.68 -3.48 8.76
C GLY A 233 -4.91 -3.88 7.31
N ILE A 234 -3.94 -4.66 6.82
CA ILE A 234 -3.91 -5.23 5.48
C ILE A 234 -3.65 -6.71 5.60
N ALA A 235 -4.24 -7.52 4.72
CA ALA A 235 -3.87 -8.92 4.60
C ALA A 235 -3.67 -9.33 3.14
N LEU A 236 -2.74 -10.26 2.92
CA LEU A 236 -2.40 -10.79 1.60
C LEU A 236 -2.56 -12.31 1.61
N GLY A 237 -3.15 -12.87 0.57
CA GLY A 237 -3.35 -14.31 0.48
C GLY A 237 -3.72 -14.78 -0.91
N ALA A 238 -4.00 -16.07 -0.99
CA ALA A 238 -4.59 -16.76 -2.13
C ALA A 238 -5.49 -17.86 -1.55
N ASP A 239 -6.48 -18.29 -2.33
CA ASP A 239 -7.45 -19.28 -1.88
C ASP A 239 -7.68 -20.34 -2.95
N THR A 240 -7.53 -21.61 -2.57
CA THR A 240 -7.69 -22.79 -3.45
C THR A 240 -8.40 -23.94 -2.74
N ASP A 241 -9.03 -23.69 -1.59
CA ASP A 241 -9.60 -24.75 -0.76
C ASP A 241 -10.89 -25.34 -1.35
N ASN A 242 -11.66 -24.57 -2.14
CA ASN A 242 -12.92 -25.03 -2.73
C ASN A 242 -12.76 -25.74 -4.08
N THR A 243 -11.87 -25.23 -4.95
CA THR A 243 -11.59 -25.77 -6.29
C THR A 243 -10.63 -26.95 -6.24
N GLY A 244 -9.82 -27.04 -5.19
CA GLY A 244 -8.76 -28.02 -5.06
C GLY A 244 -7.59 -27.80 -6.03
N GLU A 245 -7.54 -26.62 -6.66
CA GLU A 245 -6.49 -26.20 -7.58
C GLU A 245 -5.21 -25.77 -6.83
N ARG A 246 -4.24 -25.25 -7.59
CA ARG A 246 -3.00 -24.70 -7.07
C ARG A 246 -2.69 -23.38 -7.77
N VAL A 247 -2.16 -22.43 -7.01
CA VAL A 247 -1.67 -21.16 -7.51
C VAL A 247 -0.45 -20.68 -6.73
N GLU A 248 0.44 -20.01 -7.45
CA GLU A 248 1.46 -19.16 -6.86
C GLU A 248 1.07 -17.69 -7.09
N ALA A 249 0.91 -16.94 -6.01
CA ALA A 249 0.75 -15.50 -6.04
C ALA A 249 2.02 -14.82 -5.53
N ARG A 250 2.43 -13.74 -6.17
CA ARG A 250 3.55 -12.90 -5.76
C ARG A 250 3.06 -11.47 -5.53
N PHE A 251 3.55 -10.84 -4.48
CA PHE A 251 3.22 -9.46 -4.11
C PHE A 251 4.49 -8.64 -3.97
N GLY A 252 4.52 -7.48 -4.62
CA GLY A 252 5.54 -6.45 -4.38
C GLY A 252 5.20 -5.60 -3.16
N ASP A 253 6.01 -4.56 -2.93
CA ASP A 253 5.76 -3.61 -1.84
C ASP A 253 4.39 -2.92 -1.99
N LEU A 254 3.81 -2.58 -0.85
CA LEU A 254 2.53 -1.89 -0.74
C LEU A 254 2.70 -0.57 0.02
N TRP A 255 1.97 0.46 -0.40
CA TRP A 255 1.92 1.73 0.31
C TRP A 255 0.60 2.45 0.07
N PHE A 256 0.29 3.36 0.98
CA PHE A 256 -0.78 4.32 0.82
C PHE A 256 -0.22 5.68 0.45
N GLU A 257 -0.93 6.44 -0.39
CA GLU A 257 -0.57 7.81 -0.72
C GLU A 257 -1.78 8.74 -0.82
N ALA A 258 -1.54 10.03 -0.64
CA ALA A 258 -2.52 11.07 -0.91
C ALA A 258 -2.83 11.14 -2.40
N ARG A 259 -4.04 11.64 -2.72
CA ARG A 259 -4.34 12.01 -4.12
C ARG A 259 -3.38 13.10 -4.52
N ARG A 260 -2.79 13.00 -5.72
CA ARG A 260 -2.07 14.14 -6.29
C ARG A 260 -3.09 15.26 -6.48
N GLN A 261 -2.83 16.43 -5.89
CA GLN A 261 -3.57 17.63 -6.26
C GLN A 261 -3.15 17.96 -7.69
N THR A 262 -4.05 17.74 -8.65
CA THR A 262 -3.89 18.29 -9.99
C THR A 262 -3.96 19.80 -9.83
N GLY A 263 -2.82 20.48 -9.91
CA GLY A 263 -2.77 21.94 -9.89
C GLY A 263 -3.65 22.46 -11.02
N GLY A 264 -4.77 23.09 -10.67
CA GLY A 264 -5.56 23.86 -11.61
C GLY A 264 -4.71 25.04 -12.05
N ALA A 265 -4.27 25.02 -13.30
CA ALA A 265 -3.87 26.24 -13.97
C ALA A 265 -5.15 27.08 -14.11
N ALA A 266 -5.22 28.16 -13.32
CA ALA A 266 -6.15 29.27 -13.55
C ALA A 266 -5.60 30.16 -14.68
#